data_AF-E6QQ95-F1
#
_entry.id   AF-E6QQ95-F1
#
_cell.length_a   1.000
_cell.length_b   1.000
_cell.length_c   1.000
_cell.angle_alpha   90.00
_cell.angle_beta   90.00
_cell.angle_gamma   90.00
#
_symmetry.space_group_name_H-M   'P 1'
#
loop_
_entity.id
_entity.type
_entity.pdbx_description
1 polymer ?
#
loop_
_entity_poly.entity_id
_entity_poly.type
_entity_poly.pdbx_seq_one_letter_code
_entity_poly.pdbx_strand_id
1 'polypeptide(L)'
;MYPSMKPLLFAMPMALASLSVQAADPVVSSAGSLLQEIQTPTPPLPPNAPVLTIKRQSVGHLLTTTPFAVKHIEISGNAAFDTQTLHALVATGEGKTLTLAQLDALAARITDYYHRHGYLLVRAIVPPQASQSGNVYIKVIAAHYGQIKLDNGCN
;
A
#
# COMPACT_ATOMS: atom_id res chain seq x y z
N MET A 1 -79.46 -40.35 -31.53
CA MET A 1 -79.89 -40.70 -32.90
C MET A 1 -79.15 -39.76 -33.86
N TYR A 2 -78.01 -40.19 -34.41
CA TYR A 2 -77.39 -39.50 -35.56
C TYR A 2 -78.03 -40.02 -36.85
N PRO A 3 -78.01 -39.23 -37.92
CA PRO A 3 -77.66 -39.83 -39.20
C PRO A 3 -76.54 -39.09 -39.92
N SER A 4 -75.84 -39.92 -40.71
CA SER A 4 -74.64 -39.72 -41.50
C SER A 4 -75.00 -39.47 -42.97
N MET A 5 -74.20 -38.66 -43.68
CA MET A 5 -73.53 -38.95 -44.97
C MET A 5 -73.27 -37.68 -45.83
N LYS A 6 -72.02 -37.56 -46.29
CA LYS A 6 -71.45 -36.63 -47.30
C LYS A 6 -71.70 -37.21 -48.72
N PRO A 7 -71.68 -36.47 -49.86
CA PRO A 7 -70.43 -35.88 -50.38
C PRO A 7 -70.51 -34.70 -51.40
N LEU A 8 -69.31 -34.18 -51.71
CA LEU A 8 -68.80 -33.83 -53.06
C LEU A 8 -68.96 -32.40 -53.67
N LEU A 9 -67.78 -31.81 -53.91
CA LEU A 9 -67.31 -30.96 -55.04
C LEU A 9 -67.77 -29.50 -55.24
N PHE A 10 -66.76 -28.62 -55.07
CA PHE A 10 -66.23 -27.60 -56.00
C PHE A 10 -67.09 -26.38 -56.37
N ALA A 11 -66.66 -25.21 -55.91
CA ALA A 11 -66.43 -24.03 -56.76
C ALA A 11 -65.71 -22.92 -55.97
N MET A 12 -64.47 -22.62 -56.37
CA MET A 12 -63.67 -21.46 -55.96
C MET A 12 -63.88 -20.35 -57.00
N PRO A 13 -63.99 -19.08 -56.56
CA PRO A 13 -63.00 -18.08 -56.98
C PRO A 13 -62.59 -17.20 -55.78
N MET A 14 -61.30 -17.14 -55.43
CA MET A 14 -60.31 -16.19 -55.95
C MET A 14 -60.66 -14.73 -55.66
N ALA A 15 -60.24 -14.27 -54.48
CA ALA A 15 -60.02 -12.85 -54.18
C ALA A 15 -58.59 -12.72 -53.64
N LEU A 16 -57.71 -12.11 -54.44
CA LEU A 16 -56.35 -11.78 -54.04
C LEU A 16 -56.39 -10.60 -53.05
N ALA A 17 -55.98 -10.84 -51.81
CA ALA A 17 -55.60 -9.78 -50.88
C ALA A 17 -54.07 -9.79 -50.75
N SER A 18 -53.44 -8.70 -51.16
CA SER A 18 -51.99 -8.49 -51.04
C SER A 18 -51.59 -8.35 -49.58
N LEU A 19 -50.80 -9.28 -49.04
CA LEU A 19 -50.07 -9.08 -47.78
C LEU A 19 -48.63 -8.70 -48.11
N SER A 20 -48.24 -7.48 -47.75
CA SER A 20 -46.83 -7.08 -47.75
C SER A 20 -46.12 -7.77 -46.59
N VAL A 21 -45.26 -8.75 -46.89
CA VAL A 21 -44.35 -9.36 -45.91
C VAL A 21 -43.14 -8.44 -45.75
N GLN A 22 -43.02 -7.80 -44.59
CA GLN A 22 -41.80 -7.11 -44.19
C GLN A 22 -40.76 -8.18 -43.83
N ALA A 23 -39.73 -8.37 -44.66
CA ALA A 23 -38.57 -9.17 -44.29
C ALA A 23 -37.73 -8.36 -43.30
N ALA A 24 -37.49 -8.89 -42.10
CA ALA A 24 -36.52 -8.36 -41.15
C ALA A 24 -35.11 -8.84 -41.56
N ASP A 25 -34.15 -7.91 -41.58
CA ASP A 25 -32.75 -8.19 -41.92
C ASP A 25 -32.08 -9.21 -40.96
N PRO A 26 -31.09 -9.99 -41.45
CA PRO A 26 -30.41 -10.98 -40.64
C PRO A 26 -29.54 -10.33 -39.55
N VAL A 27 -29.76 -10.71 -38.28
CA VAL A 27 -28.83 -10.40 -37.18
C VAL A 27 -27.55 -11.19 -37.42
N VAL A 28 -26.54 -10.52 -37.97
CA VAL A 28 -25.18 -11.05 -38.04
C VAL A 28 -24.66 -11.15 -36.61
N SER A 29 -24.61 -12.37 -36.09
CA SER A 29 -23.96 -12.68 -34.81
C SER A 29 -22.45 -12.44 -34.98
N SER A 30 -21.96 -11.30 -34.52
CA SER A 30 -20.55 -10.95 -34.55
C SER A 30 -19.82 -11.62 -33.39
N ALA A 31 -19.07 -12.69 -33.69
CA ALA A 31 -18.18 -13.40 -32.76
C ALA A 31 -17.03 -12.54 -32.18
N GLY A 32 -16.96 -11.24 -32.51
CA GLY A 32 -16.04 -10.27 -31.92
C GLY A 32 -16.50 -9.68 -30.59
N SER A 33 -17.78 -9.84 -30.22
CA SER A 33 -18.33 -9.22 -29.01
C SER A 33 -17.85 -9.87 -27.70
N LEU A 34 -17.29 -11.07 -27.73
CA LEU A 34 -16.80 -11.77 -26.52
C LEU A 34 -15.42 -11.30 -26.05
N LEU A 35 -14.62 -10.65 -26.91
CA LEU A 35 -13.29 -10.15 -26.50
C LEU A 35 -13.33 -8.77 -25.87
N GLN A 36 -14.41 -8.01 -26.08
CA GLN A 36 -14.60 -6.71 -25.43
C GLN A 36 -14.92 -6.85 -23.93
N GLU A 37 -15.42 -8.01 -23.49
CA GLU A 37 -15.85 -8.25 -22.11
C GLU A 37 -14.72 -8.71 -21.18
N ILE A 38 -13.45 -8.68 -21.62
CA ILE A 38 -12.29 -9.00 -20.75
C ILE A 38 -11.56 -7.74 -20.27
N GLN A 39 -11.96 -6.54 -20.71
CA GLN A 39 -11.47 -5.30 -20.14
C GLN A 39 -12.21 -5.01 -18.83
N THR A 40 -11.85 -5.72 -17.76
CA THR A 40 -12.34 -5.38 -16.42
C THR A 40 -11.92 -3.94 -16.10
N PRO A 41 -12.85 -3.00 -15.90
CA PRO A 41 -12.48 -1.66 -15.45
C PRO A 41 -11.81 -1.78 -14.08
N THR A 42 -10.60 -1.27 -13.92
CA THR A 42 -9.98 -1.13 -12.61
C THR A 42 -10.95 -0.37 -11.71
N PRO A 43 -11.42 -0.94 -10.59
CA PRO A 43 -12.31 -0.23 -9.68
C PRO A 43 -11.66 1.10 -9.26
N PRO A 44 -12.42 2.20 -9.23
CA PRO A 44 -11.90 3.45 -8.70
C PRO A 44 -11.44 3.24 -7.25
N LEU A 45 -10.25 3.73 -6.92
CA LEU A 45 -9.78 3.73 -5.52
C LEU A 45 -10.85 4.41 -4.66
N PRO A 46 -11.23 3.82 -3.51
CA PRO A 46 -12.16 4.47 -2.60
C PRO A 46 -11.59 5.83 -2.19
N PRO A 47 -12.37 6.92 -2.24
CA PRO A 47 -11.88 8.29 -2.01
C PRO A 47 -11.25 8.51 -0.63
N ASN A 48 -11.44 7.58 0.32
CA ASN A 48 -11.00 7.69 1.71
C ASN A 48 -10.06 6.56 2.15
N ALA A 49 -9.23 5.99 1.27
CA ALA A 49 -8.14 5.14 1.74
C ALA A 49 -7.24 5.98 2.69
N PRO A 50 -7.04 5.59 3.96
CA PRO A 50 -6.20 6.35 4.88
C PRO A 50 -4.76 6.34 4.36
N VAL A 51 -4.31 7.46 3.80
CA VAL A 51 -2.92 7.64 3.38
C VAL A 51 -2.09 7.84 4.64
N LEU A 52 -1.37 6.80 5.05
CA LEU A 52 -0.34 6.90 6.08
C LEU A 52 0.82 7.75 5.57
N THR A 53 0.72 9.06 5.78
CA THR A 53 1.82 9.99 5.51
C THR A 53 2.75 10.02 6.70
N ILE A 54 3.86 9.28 6.62
CA ILE A 54 4.93 9.36 7.62
C ILE A 54 5.69 10.67 7.39
N LYS A 55 5.27 11.74 8.06
CA LYS A 55 6.02 13.00 8.06
C LYS A 55 7.26 12.83 8.94
N ARG A 56 8.45 12.90 8.34
CA ARG A 56 9.72 12.97 9.08
C ARG A 56 9.72 14.24 9.92
N GLN A 57 9.36 14.14 11.20
CA GLN A 57 9.54 15.24 12.14
C GLN A 57 11.05 15.41 12.39
N SER A 58 11.57 16.58 12.01
CA SER A 58 12.86 17.08 12.49
C SER A 58 12.65 17.41 13.97
N VAL A 59 13.20 16.59 14.86
CA VAL A 59 13.21 16.93 16.28
C VAL A 59 14.12 18.13 16.43
N GLY A 60 13.58 19.26 16.91
CA GLY A 60 14.36 20.47 17.18
C GLY A 60 15.43 20.12 18.21
N HIS A 61 16.66 19.99 17.74
CA HIS A 61 17.79 19.66 18.59
C HIS A 61 18.16 20.92 19.39
N LEU A 62 18.08 20.86 20.72
CA LEU A 62 18.78 21.86 21.53
C LEU A 62 20.25 21.68 21.20
N LEU A 63 20.83 22.67 20.51
CA LEU A 63 22.20 22.65 20.05
C LEU A 63 23.14 22.76 21.25
N THR A 64 23.33 21.66 21.97
CA THR A 64 24.52 21.49 22.79
C THR A 64 25.68 21.38 21.82
N THR A 65 26.29 22.54 21.53
CA THR A 65 27.41 22.67 20.58
C THR A 65 28.72 22.16 21.19
N THR A 66 28.77 21.93 22.51
CA THR A 66 29.94 21.43 23.19
C THR A 66 30.25 20.01 22.73
N PRO A 67 31.37 19.80 22.01
CA PRO A 67 31.74 18.48 21.54
C PRO A 67 32.40 17.69 22.67
N PHE A 68 32.33 16.36 22.59
CA PHE A 68 32.93 15.46 23.58
C PHE A 68 33.55 14.23 22.91
N ALA A 69 34.53 13.64 23.57
CA ALA A 69 35.23 12.47 23.07
C ALA A 69 34.35 11.21 23.15
N VAL A 70 34.16 10.53 22.03
CA VAL A 70 33.45 9.26 21.92
C VAL A 70 34.48 8.15 21.83
N LYS A 71 34.50 7.27 22.83
CA LYS A 71 35.36 6.08 22.88
C LYS A 71 34.67 4.85 22.31
N HIS A 72 33.41 4.64 22.69
CA HIS A 72 32.65 3.48 22.28
C HIS A 72 31.17 3.83 22.09
N ILE A 73 30.54 3.20 21.11
CA ILE A 73 29.12 3.34 20.80
C ILE A 73 28.43 2.01 21.08
N GLU A 74 27.51 2.02 22.04
CA GLU A 74 26.69 0.86 22.39
C GLU A 74 25.29 1.01 21.77
N ILE A 75 24.82 -0.04 21.10
CA ILE A 75 23.51 -0.06 20.45
C ILE A 75 22.61 -1.03 21.21
N SER A 76 21.38 -0.58 21.50
CA SER A 76 20.36 -1.37 22.19
C SER A 76 19.01 -1.29 21.49
N GLY A 77 18.12 -2.25 21.76
CA GLY A 77 16.76 -2.29 21.18
C GLY A 77 16.70 -2.78 19.73
N ASN A 78 17.83 -3.26 19.18
CA ASN A 78 17.91 -3.84 17.85
C ASN A 78 17.38 -5.29 17.86
N ALA A 79 16.09 -5.46 17.53
CA ALA A 79 15.47 -6.79 17.45
C ALA A 79 15.59 -7.42 16.04
N ALA A 80 15.64 -6.61 14.98
CA ALA A 80 15.61 -7.09 13.60
C ALA A 80 17.00 -7.28 12.97
N PHE A 81 18.03 -6.58 13.48
CA PHE A 81 19.41 -6.68 13.00
C PHE A 81 20.35 -6.88 14.18
N ASP A 82 21.42 -7.63 13.97
CA ASP A 82 22.44 -7.85 14.99
C ASP A 82 23.23 -6.57 15.28
N THR A 83 23.80 -6.51 16.47
CA THR A 83 24.52 -5.32 16.95
C THR A 83 25.77 -5.04 16.13
N GLN A 84 26.47 -6.06 15.62
CA GLN A 84 27.70 -5.87 14.85
C GLN A 84 27.42 -5.19 13.50
N THR A 85 26.35 -5.61 12.81
CA THR A 85 25.90 -4.99 11.56
C THR A 85 25.55 -3.51 11.77
N LEU A 86 24.81 -3.18 12.83
CA LEU A 86 24.45 -1.79 13.11
C LEU A 86 25.64 -0.97 13.61
N HIS A 87 26.53 -1.56 14.39
CA HIS A 87 27.74 -0.91 14.91
C HIS A 87 28.67 -0.51 13.77
N ALA A 88 28.84 -1.36 12.75
CA ALA A 88 29.65 -1.04 11.58
C ALA A 88 29.21 0.26 10.86
N LEU A 89 27.92 0.61 10.91
CA LEU A 89 27.39 1.86 10.31
C LEU A 89 27.85 3.12 11.06
N VAL A 90 28.14 2.98 12.35
CA VAL A 90 28.43 4.09 13.27
C VAL A 90 29.86 4.07 13.83
N ALA A 91 30.61 2.98 13.62
CA ALA A 91 32.01 2.81 14.05
C ALA A 91 32.91 3.97 13.64
N THR A 92 32.61 4.62 12.50
CA THR A 92 33.32 5.83 12.05
C THR A 92 33.26 7.02 13.02
N GLY A 93 32.36 6.99 14.01
CA GLY A 93 32.24 7.99 15.07
C GLY A 93 33.08 7.72 16.31
N GLU A 94 33.55 6.48 16.50
CA GLU A 94 34.40 6.13 17.64
C GLU A 94 35.81 6.73 17.48
N GLY A 95 36.45 7.06 18.60
CA GLY A 95 37.76 7.71 18.65
C GLY A 95 37.74 9.19 18.25
N LYS A 96 36.56 9.79 18.06
CA LYS A 96 36.40 11.18 17.62
C LYS A 96 35.74 12.04 18.68
N THR A 97 36.02 13.33 18.60
CA THR A 97 35.32 14.37 19.36
C THR A 97 34.10 14.81 18.56
N LEU A 98 32.90 14.43 19.02
CA LEU A 98 31.64 14.65 18.31
C LEU A 98 30.72 15.59 19.09
N THR A 99 29.92 16.36 18.36
CA THR A 99 28.77 17.08 18.92
C THR A 99 27.53 16.18 18.99
N LEU A 100 26.52 16.59 19.76
CA LEU A 100 25.26 15.87 19.82
C LEU A 100 24.57 15.77 18.45
N ALA A 101 24.69 16.81 17.61
CA ALA A 101 24.18 16.79 16.23
C ALA A 101 24.88 15.76 15.33
N GLN A 102 26.19 15.56 15.52
CA GLN A 102 26.93 14.53 14.78
C GLN A 102 26.55 13.11 15.24
N LEU A 103 26.29 12.91 16.53
CA LEU A 103 25.76 11.65 17.05
C LEU A 103 24.35 11.36 16.52
N ASP A 104 23.50 12.37 16.45
CA ASP A 104 22.18 12.24 15.82
C ASP A 104 22.29 11.85 14.33
N ALA A 105 23.28 12.38 13.62
CA ALA A 105 23.54 11.97 12.24
C ALA A 105 23.98 10.49 12.15
N LEU A 106 24.73 9.97 13.13
CA LEU A 106 25.05 8.54 13.20
C LEU A 106 23.81 7.70 13.49
N ALA A 107 22.96 8.12 14.45
CA ALA A 107 21.69 7.46 14.72
C ALA A 107 20.75 7.49 13.50
N ALA A 108 20.75 8.57 12.73
CA ALA A 108 20.00 8.66 11.48
C ALA A 108 20.45 7.61 10.45
N ARG A 109 21.74 7.26 10.38
CA ARG A 109 22.23 6.18 9.48
C ARG A 109 21.63 4.82 9.85
N ILE A 110 21.53 4.52 11.15
CA ILE A 110 20.86 3.30 11.63
C ILE A 110 19.39 3.34 11.24
N THR A 111 18.70 4.46 11.47
CA THR A 111 17.30 4.65 11.09
C THR A 111 17.09 4.42 9.59
N ASP A 112 17.93 5.01 8.74
CA ASP A 112 17.86 4.83 7.29
C ASP A 112 18.16 3.40 6.85
N TYR A 113 19.05 2.70 7.57
CA TYR A 113 19.28 1.27 7.34
C TYR A 113 18.00 0.46 7.59
N TYR A 114 17.30 0.70 8.71
CA TYR A 114 16.01 0.07 8.98
C TYR A 114 14.96 0.40 7.89
N HIS A 115 14.85 1.67 7.50
CA HIS A 115 13.91 2.11 6.46
C HIS A 115 14.18 1.44 5.11
N ARG A 116 15.44 1.32 4.70
CA ARG A 116 15.82 0.64 3.44
C ARG A 116 15.46 -0.85 3.42
N HIS A 117 15.29 -1.46 4.59
CA HIS A 117 14.88 -2.85 4.75
C HIS A 117 13.39 -3.01 5.09
N GLY A 118 12.57 -1.97 4.92
CA GLY A 118 11.11 -2.04 5.08
C GLY A 118 10.59 -1.71 6.49
N TYR A 119 11.46 -1.41 7.45
CA TYR A 119 11.07 -1.08 8.83
C TYR A 119 10.79 0.42 9.00
N LEU A 120 9.73 0.93 8.36
CA LEU A 120 9.41 2.38 8.30
C LEU A 120 9.04 3.02 9.66
N LEU A 121 8.67 2.20 10.65
CA LEU A 121 8.25 2.65 11.97
C LEU A 121 9.34 2.49 13.04
N VAL A 122 10.59 2.35 12.62
CA VAL A 122 11.74 2.22 13.51
C VAL A 122 12.57 3.50 13.48
N ARG A 123 13.06 3.93 14.64
CA ARG A 123 13.97 5.06 14.77
C ARG A 123 15.08 4.73 15.76
N ALA A 124 16.30 5.12 15.44
CA ALA A 124 17.40 5.16 16.40
C ALA A 124 17.53 6.57 16.97
N ILE A 125 17.73 6.67 18.29
CA ILE A 125 17.86 7.92 19.02
C ILE A 125 19.06 7.87 19.96
N VAL A 126 19.60 9.05 20.29
CA VAL A 126 20.61 9.22 21.34
C VAL A 126 19.88 9.73 22.60
N PRO A 127 19.71 8.92 23.65
CA PRO A 127 19.05 9.37 24.87
C PRO A 127 19.88 10.45 25.58
N PRO A 128 19.24 11.33 26.39
CA PRO A 128 19.94 12.23 27.29
C PRO A 128 20.83 11.43 28.25
N GLN A 129 22.15 11.64 28.16
CA GLN A 129 23.15 10.92 28.94
C GLN A 129 24.35 11.83 29.22
N ALA A 130 25.00 11.65 30.38
CA ALA A 130 26.23 12.35 30.69
C ALA A 130 27.42 11.65 30.02
N SER A 131 28.21 12.38 29.21
CA SER A 131 29.36 11.81 28.50
C SER A 131 30.63 11.77 29.36
N GLN A 132 30.53 11.22 30.57
CA GLN A 132 31.65 11.20 31.52
C GLN A 132 32.73 10.17 31.14
N SER A 133 32.32 9.02 30.61
CA SER A 133 33.24 7.91 30.30
C SER A 133 33.67 7.84 28.82
N GLY A 134 33.02 8.62 27.96
CA GLY A 134 33.16 8.55 26.50
C GLY A 134 32.38 7.41 25.85
N ASN A 135 31.60 6.64 26.60
CA ASN A 135 30.68 5.64 26.06
C ASN A 135 29.35 6.31 25.73
N VAL A 136 28.83 6.07 24.52
CA VAL A 136 27.58 6.63 24.03
C VAL A 136 26.59 5.52 23.75
N TYR A 137 25.41 5.63 24.33
CA TYR A 137 24.30 4.72 24.06
C TYR A 137 23.41 5.25 22.94
N ILE A 138 23.15 4.41 21.94
CA ILE A 138 22.14 4.60 20.90
C ILE A 138 21.03 3.58 21.13
N LYS A 139 19.79 4.05 21.19
CA LYS A 139 18.61 3.19 21.38
C LYS A 139 17.77 3.14 20.11
N VAL A 140 17.52 1.92 19.64
CA VAL A 140 16.57 1.65 18.56
C VAL A 140 15.18 1.44 19.18
N ILE A 141 14.21 2.20 18.69
CA ILE A 141 12.81 2.15 19.11
C ILE A 141 11.92 1.86 17.91
N ALA A 142 10.98 0.93 18.05
CA ALA A 142 9.98 0.61 17.05
C ALA A 142 8.60 1.04 17.55
N ALA A 143 7.78 1.66 16.70
CA ALA A 143 6.39 1.90 17.02
C ALA A 143 5.60 0.59 16.93
N HIS A 144 4.74 0.34 17.92
CA HIS A 144 3.82 -0.79 17.91
C HIS A 144 2.45 -0.27 17.43
N TYR A 145 1.82 -0.96 16.47
CA TYR A 145 0.49 -0.57 16.00
C TYR A 145 -0.57 -0.80 17.09
N GLY A 146 -1.37 0.23 17.39
CA GLY A 146 -2.65 0.08 18.07
C GLY A 146 -3.71 -0.44 17.10
N GLN A 147 -4.71 -1.18 17.62
CA GLN A 147 -5.79 -1.79 16.82
C GLN A 147 -6.36 -0.81 15.79
N ILE A 148 -6.35 -1.21 14.52
CA ILE A 148 -6.99 -0.45 13.44
C ILE A 148 -8.49 -0.73 13.53
N LYS A 149 -9.25 0.17 14.16
CA LYS A 149 -10.73 0.14 14.09
C LYS A 149 -11.14 0.84 12.80
N LEU A 150 -11.44 0.06 11.77
CA LEU A 150 -12.12 0.54 10.58
C LEU A 150 -13.62 0.60 10.88
N ASP A 151 -14.13 1.80 11.12
CA ASP A 151 -15.57 2.06 11.18
C ASP A 151 -16.03 2.49 9.78
N ASN A 152 -16.48 1.52 8.98
CA ASN A 152 -17.15 1.79 7.72
C ASN A 152 -18.65 1.96 7.99
N GLY A 153 -19.03 3.10 8.57
CA GLY A 153 -20.42 3.51 8.64
C GLY A 153 -20.98 3.71 7.23
N CYS A 154 -21.78 2.76 6.75
CA CYS A 154 -22.69 2.97 5.64
C CYS A 154 -24.01 3.52 6.21
N ASN A 155 -24.46 4.66 5.69
CA ASN A 155 -25.82 5.16 5.87
C ASN A 155 -26.63 4.92 4.60
#